data_AF-A0A3N5GEC9-F1
#
_entry.id   AF-A0A3N5GEC9-F1
#
_cell.length_a   1.000
_cell.length_b   1.000
_cell.length_c   1.000
_cell.angle_alpha   90.00
_cell.angle_beta   90.00
_cell.angle_gamma   90.00
#
_symmetry.space_group_name_H-M   'P 1'
#
loop_
_entity.id
_entity.type
_entity.pdbx_description
1 polymer ?
#
loop_
_entity_poly.entity_id
_entity_poly.type
_entity_poly.pdbx_seq_one_letter_code
_entity_poly.pdbx_strand_id
1 'polypeptide(L)'
;GYAHWKLQPWPLWTLVDAEIFLPEAWFGDAYSELRQKVGVPAERKVFETKPELGLKMILRAKERQLPFEAVLCVSLYGRSSQFRNELDKADLLYMAAIPSNLRVYLEKPVVGIPAHKPGKKGPKAQKAQVLNGVRSESVQQVAKAKDTDWQRLRIRTNERGELEDLFAARQVWVWDPKQPDIQPHQEWLAMRIESNGDHTYAFSNAPEDTTLLFLAELICGRYFVERIIQDSKDEAGADEFQAQKYLAWEHHTALTACALWFIATTKLDWAKDCLRDPELAQQLEIEALPALSTANIREMLRAVFPLPQLSPEEAQTQVVKHLVNRSRSTASRLRHRHMAKTDT
;
A
#
# COMPACT_ATOMS: atom_id res chain seq x y z
N GLY A 1 4.80 -3.32 -2.50
CA GLY A 1 4.63 -3.54 -3.94
C GLY A 1 5.54 -2.59 -4.70
N TYR A 2 5.88 -2.92 -5.93
CA TYR A 2 6.67 -2.10 -6.84
C TYR A 2 5.81 -1.75 -8.05
N ALA A 3 5.92 -0.53 -8.56
CA ALA A 3 5.24 -0.11 -9.77
C ALA A 3 6.13 0.84 -10.59
N HIS A 4 6.12 0.67 -11.90
CA HIS A 4 6.82 1.51 -12.86
C HIS A 4 5.84 1.95 -13.94
N TRP A 5 5.27 3.14 -13.77
CA TRP A 5 4.26 3.69 -14.67
C TRP A 5 4.78 4.56 -15.80
N LYS A 6 6.10 4.78 -15.84
CA LYS A 6 6.78 5.43 -16.97
C LYS A 6 7.12 4.42 -18.09
N LEU A 7 6.98 3.12 -17.85
CA LEU A 7 7.00 2.12 -18.92
C LEU A 7 5.79 2.36 -19.84
N GLN A 8 6.08 2.77 -21.08
CA GLN A 8 5.08 3.00 -22.11
C GLN A 8 4.98 1.79 -23.03
N PRO A 9 3.77 1.45 -23.53
CA PRO A 9 2.51 2.14 -23.27
C PRO A 9 1.80 1.72 -21.97
N TRP A 10 2.33 0.71 -21.26
CA TRP A 10 1.62 0.12 -20.11
C TRP A 10 2.50 0.06 -18.85
N PRO A 11 1.96 0.53 -17.72
CA PRO A 11 2.65 0.45 -16.44
C PRO A 11 2.90 -1.01 -16.03
N LEU A 12 4.00 -1.24 -15.33
CA LEU A 12 4.33 -2.54 -14.73
C LEU A 12 4.18 -2.49 -13.22
N TRP A 13 3.71 -3.56 -12.58
CA TRP A 13 3.66 -3.66 -11.13
C TRP A 13 3.87 -5.10 -10.64
N THR A 14 4.42 -5.24 -9.43
CA THR A 14 4.62 -6.56 -8.81
C THR A 14 4.77 -6.47 -7.28
N LEU A 15 4.68 -7.61 -6.59
CA LEU A 15 4.89 -7.70 -5.14
C LEU A 15 6.37 -7.97 -4.85
N VAL A 16 7.01 -7.14 -4.02
CA VAL A 16 8.46 -7.27 -3.71
C VAL A 16 8.74 -7.68 -2.26
N ASP A 17 7.79 -7.41 -1.36
CA ASP A 17 7.95 -7.65 0.07
C ASP A 17 6.55 -7.70 0.73
N ALA A 18 6.43 -8.41 1.84
CA ALA A 18 5.20 -8.56 2.62
C ALA A 18 5.53 -8.87 4.08
N GLU A 19 4.72 -8.33 5.00
CA GLU A 19 4.78 -8.63 6.42
C GLU A 19 3.35 -8.79 6.97
N ILE A 20 3.17 -9.73 7.89
CA ILE A 20 1.86 -9.91 8.54
C ILE A 20 1.72 -8.90 9.69
N PHE A 21 0.64 -8.14 9.64
CA PHE A 21 0.24 -7.28 10.75
C PHE A 21 -0.42 -8.11 11.84
N LEU A 22 0.12 -8.07 13.05
CA LEU A 22 -0.45 -8.69 14.24
C LEU A 22 -1.09 -7.58 15.12
N PRO A 23 -2.38 -7.72 15.52
CA PRO A 23 -3.02 -6.76 16.42
C PRO A 23 -2.29 -6.63 17.76
N GLU A 24 -2.39 -5.48 18.42
CA GLU A 24 -1.70 -5.21 19.71
C GLU A 24 -1.95 -6.28 20.78
N ALA A 25 -3.18 -6.78 20.88
CA ALA A 25 -3.54 -7.85 21.82
C ALA A 25 -2.67 -9.11 21.67
N TRP A 26 -2.16 -9.39 20.46
CA TRP A 26 -1.27 -10.53 20.21
C TRP A 26 0.07 -10.42 20.91
N PHE A 27 0.48 -9.27 21.44
CA PHE A 27 1.75 -9.08 22.13
C PHE A 27 1.64 -9.15 23.66
N GLY A 28 0.42 -9.28 24.21
CA GLY A 28 0.21 -9.53 25.63
C GLY A 28 0.53 -10.97 26.06
N ASP A 29 0.63 -11.18 27.37
CA ASP A 29 0.94 -12.50 27.97
C ASP A 29 -0.08 -13.58 27.59
N ALA A 30 -1.36 -13.21 27.49
CA ALA A 30 -2.45 -14.11 27.11
C ALA A 30 -2.25 -14.79 25.74
N TYR A 31 -1.47 -14.18 24.84
CA TYR A 31 -1.19 -14.72 23.51
C TYR A 31 0.23 -15.31 23.39
N SER A 32 1.04 -15.31 24.46
CA SER A 32 2.43 -15.76 24.42
C SER A 32 2.57 -17.22 23.96
N GLU A 33 1.83 -18.13 24.57
CA GLU A 33 1.81 -19.54 24.17
C GLU A 33 1.30 -19.72 22.74
N LEU A 34 0.31 -18.93 22.33
CA LEU A 34 -0.23 -19.01 20.97
C LEU A 34 0.80 -18.52 19.94
N ARG A 35 1.52 -17.42 20.21
CA ARG A 35 2.61 -16.93 19.35
C ARG A 35 3.66 -18.01 19.12
N GLN A 36 4.11 -18.68 20.18
CA GLN A 36 5.05 -19.79 20.08
C GLN A 36 4.44 -20.97 19.30
N LYS A 37 3.20 -21.34 19.61
CA LYS A 37 2.50 -22.44 18.94
C LYS A 37 2.32 -22.22 17.45
N VAL A 38 2.00 -21.00 16.99
CA VAL A 38 1.85 -20.70 15.56
C VAL A 38 3.17 -20.36 14.88
N GLY A 39 4.25 -20.19 15.64
CA GLY A 39 5.60 -19.94 15.14
C GLY A 39 5.83 -18.49 14.72
N VAL A 40 5.23 -17.51 15.41
CA VAL A 40 5.60 -16.09 15.21
C VAL A 40 7.09 -15.92 15.51
N PRO A 41 7.87 -15.22 14.66
CA PRO A 41 9.31 -15.02 14.86
C PRO A 41 9.63 -14.44 16.24
N ALA A 42 10.68 -14.96 16.90
CA ALA A 42 11.02 -14.65 18.29
C ALA A 42 11.49 -13.20 18.49
N GLU A 43 11.96 -12.56 17.43
CA GLU A 43 12.35 -11.16 17.35
C GLU A 43 11.13 -10.22 17.37
N ARG A 44 9.93 -10.68 16.98
CA ARG A 44 8.70 -9.90 17.03
C ARG A 44 8.11 -9.90 18.44
N LYS A 45 8.79 -9.18 19.33
CA LYS A 45 8.46 -9.10 20.78
C LYS A 45 7.54 -7.94 21.14
N VAL A 46 7.55 -6.88 20.34
CA VAL A 46 6.80 -5.65 20.62
C VAL A 46 5.76 -5.41 19.53
N PHE A 47 4.63 -4.83 19.94
CA PHE A 47 3.61 -4.40 19.00
C PHE A 47 4.17 -3.30 18.09
N GLU A 48 3.82 -3.39 16.82
CA GLU A 48 4.13 -2.39 15.82
C GLU A 48 2.85 -2.05 15.07
N THR A 49 2.56 -0.76 14.97
CA THR A 49 1.49 -0.23 14.14
C THR A 49 1.78 -0.49 12.66
N LYS A 50 0.74 -0.43 11.82
CA LYS A 50 0.89 -0.57 10.37
C LYS A 50 1.92 0.42 9.77
N PRO A 51 1.93 1.72 10.14
CA PRO A 51 2.96 2.64 9.67
C PRO A 51 4.39 2.26 10.08
N GLU A 52 4.61 1.80 11.31
CA GLU A 52 5.94 1.36 11.77
C GLU A 52 6.41 0.14 10.99
N LEU A 53 5.55 -0.87 10.82
CA LEU A 53 5.86 -2.07 10.06
C LEU A 53 6.12 -1.74 8.58
N GLY A 54 5.29 -0.89 7.98
CA GLY A 54 5.46 -0.44 6.59
C GLY A 54 6.75 0.35 6.39
N LEU A 55 7.14 1.19 7.35
CA LEU A 55 8.39 1.94 7.30
C LEU A 55 9.60 1.00 7.33
N LYS A 56 9.59 -0.02 8.20
CA LYS A 56 10.65 -1.04 8.24
C LYS A 56 10.80 -1.76 6.90
N MET A 57 9.68 -2.13 6.26
CA MET A 57 9.72 -2.77 4.94
C MET A 57 10.32 -1.84 3.87
N ILE A 58 9.97 -0.56 3.89
CA ILE A 58 10.50 0.44 2.95
C ILE A 58 12.01 0.64 3.16
N LEU A 59 12.45 0.82 4.41
CA LEU A 59 13.86 0.99 4.73
C LEU A 59 14.67 -0.27 4.40
N ARG A 60 14.10 -1.46 4.62
CA ARG A 60 14.69 -2.74 4.18
C ARG A 60 14.85 -2.81 2.67
N ALA A 61 13.88 -2.33 1.89
CA ALA A 61 13.99 -2.26 0.44
C ALA A 61 15.10 -1.28 0.01
N LYS A 62 15.21 -0.12 0.69
CA LYS A 62 16.30 0.85 0.47
C LYS A 62 17.68 0.26 0.79
N GLU A 63 17.82 -0.40 1.95
CA GLU A 63 19.07 -1.04 2.40
C GLU A 63 19.52 -2.13 1.43
N ARG A 64 18.56 -2.89 0.87
CA ARG A 64 18.80 -3.89 -0.19
C ARG A 64 19.05 -3.28 -1.57
N GLN A 65 19.11 -1.96 -1.69
CA GLN A 65 19.38 -1.23 -2.93
C GLN A 65 18.38 -1.56 -4.05
N LEU A 66 17.12 -1.83 -3.70
CA LEU A 66 16.05 -1.92 -4.69
C LEU A 66 15.91 -0.54 -5.37
N PRO A 67 16.02 -0.42 -6.70
CA PRO A 67 15.88 0.87 -7.36
C PRO A 67 14.41 1.31 -7.34
N PHE A 68 14.13 2.47 -6.76
CA PHE A 68 12.83 3.15 -6.86
C PHE A 68 13.00 4.66 -6.70
N GLU A 69 12.07 5.43 -7.27
CA GLU A 69 12.11 6.90 -7.27
C GLU A 69 11.31 7.52 -6.13
N ALA A 70 10.19 6.89 -5.74
CA ALA A 70 9.30 7.43 -4.72
C ALA A 70 8.52 6.34 -3.97
N VAL A 71 8.09 6.66 -2.75
CA VAL A 71 7.19 5.85 -1.93
C VAL A 71 5.76 6.38 -2.07
N LEU A 72 4.83 5.54 -2.53
CA LEU A 72 3.41 5.88 -2.62
C LEU A 72 2.62 5.12 -1.55
N CYS A 73 1.76 5.80 -0.79
CA CYS A 73 0.99 5.15 0.27
C CYS A 73 -0.42 5.73 0.47
N VAL A 74 -1.30 4.91 1.05
CA VAL A 74 -2.70 5.28 1.34
C VAL A 74 -2.83 6.11 2.63
N SER A 75 -4.02 6.67 2.86
CA SER A 75 -4.33 7.57 3.99
C SER A 75 -4.14 7.01 5.38
N LEU A 76 -4.00 5.69 5.53
CA LEU A 76 -3.59 5.07 6.80
C LEU A 76 -2.16 5.47 7.18
N TYR A 77 -1.26 5.50 6.20
CA TYR A 77 0.15 5.85 6.39
C TYR A 77 0.33 7.37 6.32
N GLY A 78 -0.26 8.00 5.29
CA GLY A 78 -0.04 9.42 5.04
C GLY A 78 -0.59 10.37 6.11
N ARG A 79 -1.54 9.94 6.95
CA ARG A 79 -1.97 10.74 8.12
C ARG A 79 -0.93 10.81 9.23
N SER A 80 0.04 9.89 9.28
CA SER A 80 1.04 9.83 10.34
C SER A 80 2.18 10.80 10.02
N SER A 81 2.28 11.89 10.80
CA SER A 81 3.38 12.86 10.62
C SER A 81 4.75 12.21 10.84
N GLN A 82 4.85 11.34 11.85
CA GLN A 82 6.05 10.55 12.13
C GLN A 82 6.46 9.71 10.92
N PHE A 83 5.52 9.02 10.27
CA PHE A 83 5.83 8.19 9.11
C PHE A 83 6.42 9.02 7.96
N ARG A 84 5.79 10.16 7.64
CA ARG A 84 6.30 11.05 6.58
C ARG A 84 7.65 11.67 6.93
N ASN A 85 7.82 12.09 8.19
CA ASN A 85 9.08 12.63 8.71
C ASN A 85 10.23 11.61 8.67
N GLU A 86 9.98 10.33 8.95
CA GLU A 86 11.02 9.30 8.84
C GLU A 86 11.36 8.94 7.39
N LEU A 87 10.40 9.05 6.45
CA LEU A 87 10.71 8.95 5.02
C LEU A 87 11.59 10.11 4.56
N ASP A 88 11.28 11.32 5.00
CA ASP A 88 12.04 12.54 4.68
C ASP A 88 13.48 12.47 5.22
N LYS A 89 13.66 12.11 6.49
CA LYS A 89 15.01 11.86 7.09
C LYS A 89 15.79 10.76 6.40
N ALA A 90 15.09 9.82 5.78
CA ALA A 90 15.70 8.77 4.99
C ALA A 90 15.92 9.20 3.53
N ASP A 91 15.83 10.48 3.18
CA ASP A 91 15.98 11.01 1.83
C ASP A 91 15.11 10.26 0.80
N LEU A 92 13.90 9.87 1.21
CA LEU A 92 12.94 9.18 0.35
C LEU A 92 11.84 10.15 -0.08
N LEU A 93 11.75 10.39 -1.38
CA LEU A 93 10.61 11.07 -1.97
C LEU A 93 9.34 10.27 -1.70
N TYR A 94 8.28 10.93 -1.27
CA TYR A 94 6.99 10.29 -1.05
C TYR A 94 5.81 11.04 -1.67
N MET A 95 4.74 10.30 -1.92
CA MET A 95 3.41 10.81 -2.18
C MET A 95 2.42 10.03 -1.32
N ALA A 96 1.99 10.65 -0.23
CA ALA A 96 1.27 10.03 0.85
C ALA A 96 -0.18 10.54 0.88
N ALA A 97 -1.14 9.69 0.51
CA ALA A 97 -2.54 10.08 0.53
C ALA A 97 -2.99 10.49 1.94
N ILE A 98 -3.95 11.40 2.03
CA ILE A 98 -4.47 11.94 3.29
C ILE A 98 -5.99 12.07 3.25
N PRO A 99 -6.68 12.06 4.40
CA PRO A 99 -8.12 12.29 4.44
C PRO A 99 -8.45 13.77 4.17
N SER A 100 -9.60 14.03 3.57
CA SER A 100 -10.06 15.38 3.16
C SER A 100 -10.24 16.37 4.32
N ASN A 101 -10.41 15.85 5.54
CA ASN A 101 -10.58 16.65 6.76
C ASN A 101 -9.26 16.93 7.50
N LEU A 102 -8.12 16.43 7.01
CA LEU A 102 -6.82 16.73 7.59
C LEU A 102 -6.56 18.23 7.50
N ARG A 103 -6.01 18.81 8.57
CA ARG A 103 -5.83 20.26 8.69
C ARG A 103 -4.39 20.69 8.42
N VAL A 104 -4.24 21.77 7.68
CA VAL A 104 -2.97 22.40 7.29
C VAL A 104 -3.01 23.89 7.57
N TYR A 105 -1.86 24.56 7.51
CA TYR A 105 -1.76 26.02 7.63
C TYR A 105 -1.22 26.60 6.32
N LEU A 106 -1.79 27.73 5.87
CA LEU A 106 -1.30 28.44 4.68
C LEU A 106 -0.13 29.38 5.02
N GLU A 107 0.04 29.72 6.30
CA GLU A 107 1.14 30.51 6.84
C GLU A 107 1.88 29.70 7.91
N LYS A 108 3.18 29.98 8.11
CA LYS A 108 4.00 29.28 9.09
C LYS A 108 3.43 29.42 10.51
N PRO A 109 3.00 28.34 11.18
CA PRO A 109 2.57 28.43 12.56
C PRO A 109 3.79 28.57 13.47
N VAL A 110 3.74 29.51 14.41
CA VAL A 110 4.69 29.60 15.52
C VAL A 110 4.13 28.72 16.64
N VAL A 111 4.85 27.68 17.02
CA VAL A 111 4.37 26.68 17.99
C VAL A 111 5.16 26.73 19.28
N GLY A 112 4.49 26.48 20.39
CA GLY A 112 5.13 26.41 21.70
C GLY A 112 4.12 26.24 22.83
N ILE A 113 4.61 26.10 24.06
CA ILE A 113 3.75 26.07 25.24
C ILE A 113 3.35 27.52 25.56
N PRO A 114 2.04 27.85 25.61
CA PRO A 114 1.61 29.21 25.92
C PRO A 114 2.14 29.68 27.28
N ALA A 115 2.69 30.89 27.31
CA ALA A 115 3.13 31.52 28.54
C ALA A 115 1.96 31.69 29.52
N HIS A 116 2.21 31.42 30.81
CA HIS A 116 1.23 31.63 31.86
C HIS A 116 0.95 33.14 32.01
N LYS A 117 -0.28 33.57 31.73
CA LYS A 117 -0.68 34.97 31.90
C LYS A 117 -0.76 35.31 33.40
N PRO A 118 -0.05 36.34 33.89
CA PRO A 118 -0.18 36.81 35.27
C PRO A 118 -1.66 37.10 35.60
N GLY A 119 -2.16 36.58 36.72
CA GLY A 119 -3.53 36.82 37.20
C GLY A 119 -4.63 35.89 36.67
N LYS A 120 -4.37 35.01 35.69
CA LYS A 120 -5.36 33.97 35.31
C LYS A 120 -5.33 32.81 36.32
N LYS A 121 -6.45 32.58 37.02
CA LYS A 121 -6.65 31.35 37.81
C LYS A 121 -6.84 30.17 36.85
N GLY A 122 -6.00 29.15 36.98
CA GLY A 122 -6.12 27.90 36.22
C GLY A 122 -4.79 27.15 36.11
N PRO A 123 -4.82 25.86 35.71
CA PRO A 123 -3.61 25.07 35.49
C PRO A 123 -2.77 25.64 34.35
N LYS A 124 -1.43 25.57 34.48
CA LYS A 124 -0.49 25.93 33.42
C LYS A 124 -0.75 25.06 32.19
N ALA A 125 -0.73 25.65 30.99
CA ALA A 125 -0.78 24.88 29.76
C ALA A 125 0.45 23.96 29.68
N GLN A 126 0.25 22.69 29.37
CA GLN A 126 1.32 21.69 29.24
C GLN A 126 1.50 21.20 27.79
N LYS A 127 0.57 21.52 26.90
CA LYS A 127 0.57 21.09 25.51
C LYS A 127 0.96 22.25 24.60
N ALA A 128 1.80 21.94 23.61
CA ALA A 128 2.17 22.89 22.57
C ALA A 128 0.93 23.33 21.78
N GLN A 129 0.91 24.61 21.40
CA GLN A 129 -0.18 25.25 20.66
C GLN A 129 0.41 26.22 19.63
N VAL A 130 -0.40 26.61 18.65
CA VAL A 130 -0.09 27.74 17.76
C VAL A 130 -0.22 29.05 18.53
N LEU A 131 0.83 29.87 18.52
CA LEU A 131 1.00 31.08 19.33
C LEU A 131 0.77 32.36 18.54
N ASN A 132 1.04 32.36 17.22
CA ASN A 132 0.88 33.53 16.34
C ASN A 132 -0.55 33.70 15.77
N GLY A 133 -1.51 32.90 16.23
CA GLY A 133 -2.93 33.06 15.86
C GLY A 133 -3.30 32.60 14.44
N VAL A 134 -2.38 32.04 13.67
CA VAL A 134 -2.69 31.48 12.35
C VAL A 134 -3.69 30.34 12.50
N ARG A 135 -4.68 30.32 11.61
CA ARG A 135 -5.73 29.31 11.61
C ARG A 135 -5.34 28.19 10.66
N SER A 136 -5.63 26.97 11.06
CA SER A 136 -5.58 25.85 10.13
C SER A 136 -6.86 25.77 9.31
N GLU A 137 -6.78 25.16 8.14
CA GLU A 137 -7.87 24.86 7.22
C GLU A 137 -7.84 23.37 6.88
N SER A 138 -9.00 22.75 6.63
CA SER A 138 -8.96 21.39 6.08
C SER A 138 -8.46 21.42 4.63
N VAL A 139 -7.82 20.35 4.18
CA VAL A 139 -7.37 20.25 2.78
C VAL A 139 -8.53 20.35 1.79
N GLN A 140 -9.74 19.93 2.18
CA GLN A 140 -10.95 20.17 1.39
C GLN A 140 -11.33 21.65 1.29
N GLN A 141 -11.15 22.46 2.36
CA GLN A 141 -11.39 23.89 2.29
C GLN A 141 -10.38 24.56 1.36
N VAL A 142 -9.12 24.16 1.46
CA VAL A 142 -8.05 24.61 0.57
C VAL A 142 -8.38 24.30 -0.90
N ALA A 143 -8.82 23.08 -1.21
CA ALA A 143 -9.22 22.71 -2.57
C ALA A 143 -10.40 23.50 -3.14
N LYS A 144 -11.32 23.95 -2.28
CA LYS A 144 -12.50 24.75 -2.64
C LYS A 144 -12.22 26.27 -2.65
N ALA A 145 -11.03 26.69 -2.24
CA ALA A 145 -10.66 28.09 -2.20
C ALA A 145 -10.60 28.67 -3.62
N LYS A 146 -10.98 29.94 -3.78
CA LYS A 146 -11.06 30.59 -5.09
C LYS A 146 -9.70 30.77 -5.77
N ASP A 147 -8.63 30.79 -4.97
CA ASP A 147 -7.24 30.92 -5.40
C ASP A 147 -6.58 29.58 -5.75
N THR A 148 -7.31 28.45 -5.66
CA THR A 148 -6.78 27.15 -6.07
C THR A 148 -6.85 27.01 -7.59
N ASP A 149 -5.68 27.03 -8.22
CA ASP A 149 -5.51 26.88 -9.67
C ASP A 149 -5.57 25.40 -10.08
N TRP A 150 -6.68 25.00 -10.69
CA TRP A 150 -6.90 23.65 -11.20
C TRP A 150 -6.52 23.57 -12.67
N GLN A 151 -5.62 22.64 -13.01
CA GLN A 151 -5.15 22.40 -14.36
C GLN A 151 -5.53 20.99 -14.82
N ARG A 152 -6.04 20.89 -16.04
CA ARG A 152 -6.33 19.61 -16.69
C ARG A 152 -5.04 19.04 -17.23
N LEU A 153 -4.67 17.84 -16.77
CA LEU A 153 -3.43 17.17 -17.17
C LEU A 153 -3.73 15.76 -17.65
N ARG A 154 -3.13 15.43 -18.79
CA ARG A 154 -3.07 14.07 -19.32
C ARG A 154 -1.84 13.36 -18.74
N ILE A 155 -2.06 12.23 -18.09
CA ILE A 155 -1.02 11.51 -17.33
C ILE A 155 -0.50 10.29 -18.06
N ARG A 156 -1.39 9.41 -18.53
CA ARG A 156 -1.03 8.17 -19.23
C ARG A 156 -2.21 7.59 -19.98
N THR A 157 -1.97 6.82 -21.03
CA THR A 157 -3.01 5.97 -21.63
C THR A 157 -3.22 4.73 -20.76
N ASN A 158 -4.47 4.29 -20.62
CA ASN A 158 -4.84 3.06 -19.94
C ASN A 158 -5.89 2.27 -20.76
N GLU A 159 -6.34 1.10 -20.28
CA GLU A 159 -7.24 0.21 -21.04
C GLU A 159 -8.64 0.81 -21.26
N ARG A 160 -8.94 1.90 -20.54
CA ARG A 160 -10.18 2.68 -20.63
C ARG A 160 -9.98 4.03 -21.33
N GLY A 161 -8.85 4.23 -22.02
CA GLY A 161 -8.46 5.50 -22.66
C GLY A 161 -7.47 6.32 -21.84
N GLU A 162 -7.34 7.61 -22.15
CA GLU A 162 -6.43 8.52 -21.44
C GLU A 162 -6.88 8.75 -19.99
N LEU A 163 -5.93 8.62 -19.06
CA LEU A 163 -6.08 9.18 -17.74
C LEU A 163 -5.82 10.69 -17.84
N GLU A 164 -6.91 11.44 -17.92
CA GLU A 164 -6.93 12.90 -17.89
C GLU A 164 -7.87 13.38 -16.77
N ASP A 165 -7.33 14.16 -15.84
CA ASP A 165 -8.06 14.66 -14.67
C ASP A 165 -7.66 16.12 -14.38
N LEU A 166 -8.35 16.75 -13.41
CA LEU A 166 -7.96 18.06 -12.89
C LEU A 166 -7.02 17.90 -11.69
N PHE A 167 -5.93 18.66 -11.69
CA PHE A 167 -4.93 18.66 -10.65
C PHE A 167 -4.63 20.07 -10.15
N ALA A 168 -4.31 20.17 -8.88
CA ALA A 168 -3.81 21.39 -8.27
C ALA A 168 -2.77 21.02 -7.22
N ALA A 169 -1.79 21.89 -6.99
CA ALA A 169 -0.81 21.70 -5.93
C ALA A 169 -0.45 23.04 -5.30
N ARG A 170 -0.16 23.02 -4.00
CA ARG A 170 0.39 24.18 -3.29
C ARG A 170 1.23 23.77 -2.09
N GLN A 171 2.21 24.60 -1.76
CA GLN A 171 2.95 24.47 -0.51
C GLN A 171 2.06 24.81 0.68
N VAL A 172 2.09 23.96 1.70
CA VAL A 172 1.36 24.15 2.97
C VAL A 172 2.25 23.83 4.14
N TRP A 173 1.94 24.41 5.29
CA TRP A 173 2.60 24.10 6.56
C TRP A 173 1.84 23.00 7.29
N VAL A 174 2.58 21.99 7.73
CA VAL A 174 2.04 20.86 8.49
C VAL A 174 2.63 20.86 9.90
N TRP A 175 1.77 20.63 10.89
CA TRP A 175 2.17 20.44 12.27
C TRP A 175 1.13 19.63 13.03
N ASP A 176 1.56 18.54 13.69
CA ASP A 176 0.73 17.71 14.54
C ASP A 176 1.05 17.97 16.03
N PRO A 177 0.14 18.57 16.81
CA PRO A 177 0.37 18.80 18.24
C PRO A 177 0.51 17.50 19.06
N LYS A 178 0.14 16.34 18.52
CA LYS A 178 0.38 15.03 19.15
C LYS A 178 1.82 14.55 18.99
N GLN A 179 2.59 15.16 18.09
CA GLN A 179 3.98 14.83 17.82
C GLN A 179 4.83 16.12 17.89
N PRO A 180 4.93 16.74 19.09
CA PRO A 180 5.52 18.07 19.26
C PRO A 180 7.00 18.15 18.92
N ASP A 181 7.70 17.01 18.85
CA ASP A 181 9.10 16.93 18.47
C ASP A 181 9.33 17.24 16.98
N ILE A 182 8.30 17.06 16.15
CA ILE A 182 8.32 17.44 14.74
C ILE A 182 7.92 18.92 14.65
N GLN A 183 8.88 19.77 14.31
CA GLN A 183 8.63 21.19 14.11
C GLN A 183 7.75 21.44 12.88
N PRO A 184 7.01 22.56 12.84
CA PRO A 184 6.30 22.96 11.63
C PRO A 184 7.23 23.01 10.42
N HIS A 185 6.84 22.31 9.36
CA HIS A 185 7.59 22.19 8.11
C HIS A 185 6.63 22.31 6.93
N GLN A 186 7.20 22.53 5.75
CA GLN A 186 6.44 22.62 4.51
C GLN A 186 6.37 21.26 3.82
N GLU A 187 5.21 20.95 3.27
CA GLU A 187 4.98 19.82 2.37
C GLU A 187 4.15 20.33 1.17
N TRP A 188 4.30 19.70 0.01
CA TRP A 188 3.37 19.88 -1.10
C TRP A 188 2.03 19.23 -0.74
N LEU A 189 0.93 19.98 -0.82
CA LEU A 189 -0.41 19.43 -0.91
C LEU A 189 -0.77 19.24 -2.38
N ALA A 190 -0.74 17.99 -2.84
CA ALA A 190 -1.20 17.59 -4.17
C ALA A 190 -2.68 17.17 -4.12
N MET A 191 -3.46 17.65 -5.09
CA MET A 191 -4.91 17.48 -5.14
C MET A 191 -5.33 17.04 -6.54
N ARG A 192 -6.27 16.11 -6.62
CA ARG A 192 -6.82 15.57 -7.87
C ARG A 192 -8.34 15.54 -7.78
N ILE A 193 -9.02 15.98 -8.83
CA ILE A 193 -10.45 15.72 -9.07
C ILE A 193 -10.52 14.70 -10.19
N GLU A 194 -11.00 13.51 -9.86
CA GLU A 194 -11.15 12.40 -10.78
C GLU A 194 -12.33 12.64 -11.72
N SER A 195 -12.35 11.97 -12.87
CA SER A 195 -13.42 12.08 -13.86
C SER A 195 -14.84 11.82 -13.32
N ASN A 196 -14.97 11.06 -12.23
CA ASN A 196 -16.24 10.82 -11.53
C ASN A 196 -16.61 11.90 -10.49
N GLY A 197 -15.77 12.92 -10.30
CA GLY A 197 -15.92 14.02 -9.34
C GLY A 197 -15.30 13.76 -7.96
N ASP A 198 -14.74 12.57 -7.72
CA ASP A 198 -14.09 12.27 -6.45
C ASP A 198 -12.82 13.10 -6.26
N HIS A 199 -12.55 13.50 -5.02
CA HIS A 199 -11.37 14.28 -4.68
C HIS A 199 -10.35 13.42 -3.93
N THR A 200 -9.13 13.37 -4.45
CA THR A 200 -7.99 12.73 -3.80
C THR A 200 -6.99 13.79 -3.35
N TYR A 201 -6.48 13.64 -2.13
CA TYR A 201 -5.50 14.54 -1.50
C TYR A 201 -4.29 13.75 -1.07
N ALA A 202 -3.10 14.30 -1.25
CA ALA A 202 -1.86 13.70 -0.80
C ALA A 202 -0.82 14.75 -0.42
N PHE A 203 0.08 14.37 0.47
CA PHE A 203 1.27 15.14 0.77
C PHE A 203 2.50 14.59 0.06
N SER A 204 3.45 15.47 -0.25
CA SER A 204 4.75 15.11 -0.80
C SER A 204 5.86 16.01 -0.28
N ASN A 205 7.04 15.44 -0.05
CA ASN A 205 8.29 16.18 0.19
C ASN A 205 9.08 16.46 -1.10
N ALA A 206 8.42 16.47 -2.26
CA ALA A 206 9.09 16.81 -3.51
C ALA A 206 9.77 18.20 -3.44
N PRO A 207 10.90 18.41 -4.15
CA PRO A 207 11.59 19.70 -4.20
C PRO A 207 10.66 20.87 -4.55
N GLU A 208 11.01 22.09 -4.11
CA GLU A 208 10.19 23.29 -4.34
C GLU A 208 10.05 23.67 -5.82
N ASP A 209 10.99 23.26 -6.68
CA ASP A 209 10.97 23.47 -8.13
C ASP A 209 10.23 22.36 -8.89
N THR A 210 9.58 21.44 -8.17
CA THR A 210 8.76 20.37 -8.75
C THR A 210 7.62 20.91 -9.60
N THR A 211 7.38 20.26 -10.74
CA THR A 211 6.25 20.59 -11.62
C THR A 211 4.94 19.97 -11.13
N LEU A 212 3.81 20.62 -11.47
CA LEU A 212 2.49 20.06 -11.21
C LEU A 212 2.30 18.71 -11.90
N LEU A 213 2.84 18.54 -13.11
CA LEU A 213 2.77 17.28 -13.86
C LEU A 213 3.44 16.13 -13.08
N PHE A 214 4.61 16.36 -12.50
CA PHE A 214 5.29 15.34 -11.71
C PHE A 214 4.49 14.93 -10.46
N LEU A 215 3.91 15.89 -9.73
CA LEU A 215 3.01 15.59 -8.59
C LEU A 215 1.76 14.83 -9.04
N ALA A 216 1.22 15.17 -10.22
CA ALA A 216 0.07 14.50 -10.81
C ALA A 216 0.40 13.04 -11.20
N GLU A 217 1.57 12.78 -11.76
CA GLU A 217 2.04 11.40 -12.03
C GLU A 217 2.17 10.58 -10.73
N LEU A 218 2.78 11.15 -9.69
CA LEU A 218 2.96 10.48 -8.39
C LEU A 218 1.62 10.15 -7.74
N ILE A 219 0.67 11.09 -7.66
CA ILE A 219 -0.62 10.86 -7.01
C ILE A 219 -1.45 9.81 -7.78
N CYS A 220 -1.32 9.73 -9.11
CA CYS A 220 -1.93 8.72 -9.96
C CYS A 220 -1.25 7.35 -9.91
N GLY A 221 -0.03 7.26 -9.38
CA GLY A 221 0.68 5.98 -9.16
C GLY A 221 0.06 5.14 -8.03
N ARG A 222 -0.71 5.75 -7.12
CA ARG A 222 -1.36 5.06 -5.99
C ARG A 222 -2.25 3.89 -6.43
N TYR A 223 -2.86 3.99 -7.61
CA TYR A 223 -3.69 2.94 -8.21
C TYR A 223 -3.01 1.56 -8.22
N PHE A 224 -1.70 1.51 -8.47
CA PHE A 224 -0.97 0.23 -8.55
C PHE A 224 -0.88 -0.51 -7.21
N VAL A 225 -1.00 0.20 -6.08
CA VAL A 225 -1.04 -0.45 -4.76
C VAL A 225 -2.25 -1.36 -4.66
N GLU A 226 -3.42 -0.88 -5.08
CA GLU A 226 -4.66 -1.67 -5.09
C GLU A 226 -4.61 -2.75 -6.16
N ARG A 227 -4.04 -2.44 -7.34
CA ARG A 227 -3.95 -3.40 -8.44
C ARG A 227 -3.08 -4.61 -8.13
N ILE A 228 -1.92 -4.44 -7.48
CA ILE A 228 -1.07 -5.57 -7.04
C ILE A 228 -1.84 -6.48 -6.08
N ILE A 229 -2.59 -5.90 -5.14
CA ILE A 229 -3.38 -6.66 -4.17
C ILE A 229 -4.51 -7.43 -4.87
N GLN A 230 -5.21 -6.78 -5.79
CA GLN A 230 -6.28 -7.42 -6.56
C GLN A 230 -5.72 -8.58 -7.40
N ASP A 231 -4.68 -8.36 -8.19
CA ASP A 231 -4.05 -9.41 -9.00
C ASP A 231 -3.55 -10.56 -8.12
N SER A 232 -3.02 -10.27 -6.93
CA SER A 232 -2.56 -11.32 -6.01
C SER A 232 -3.69 -12.26 -5.57
N LYS A 233 -4.90 -11.72 -5.37
CA LYS A 233 -6.08 -12.48 -4.94
C LYS A 233 -6.74 -13.20 -6.11
N ASP A 234 -7.24 -12.42 -7.06
CA ASP A 234 -8.10 -12.87 -8.15
C ASP A 234 -7.37 -13.84 -9.11
N GLU A 235 -6.04 -13.68 -9.24
CA GLU A 235 -5.25 -14.38 -10.26
C GLU A 235 -4.19 -15.32 -9.68
N ALA A 236 -3.71 -15.06 -8.46
CA ALA A 236 -2.64 -15.85 -7.82
C ALA A 236 -3.05 -16.51 -6.49
N GLY A 237 -4.33 -16.48 -6.13
CA GLY A 237 -4.90 -17.23 -5.01
C GLY A 237 -4.47 -16.74 -3.63
N ALA A 238 -4.05 -15.48 -3.48
CA ALA A 238 -3.56 -14.94 -2.20
C ALA A 238 -4.59 -15.03 -1.06
N ASP A 239 -5.89 -15.01 -1.37
CA ASP A 239 -6.99 -15.12 -0.42
C ASP A 239 -7.67 -16.51 -0.39
N GLU A 240 -7.20 -17.46 -1.21
CA GLU A 240 -7.65 -18.86 -1.19
C GLU A 240 -6.87 -19.70 -0.15
N PHE A 241 -5.76 -19.17 0.37
CA PHE A 241 -4.89 -19.87 1.30
C PHE A 241 -5.35 -19.77 2.76
N GLN A 242 -5.38 -20.91 3.44
CA GLN A 242 -5.65 -21.00 4.88
C GLN A 242 -4.49 -21.70 5.60
N ALA A 243 -3.87 -21.00 6.54
CA ALA A 243 -2.80 -21.56 7.37
C ALA A 243 -2.94 -21.19 8.85
N GLN A 244 -2.41 -22.07 9.70
CA GLN A 244 -2.30 -21.85 11.14
C GLN A 244 -0.87 -21.50 11.59
N LYS A 245 0.12 -21.70 10.71
CA LYS A 245 1.54 -21.47 11.02
C LYS A 245 2.02 -20.24 10.28
N TYR A 246 2.80 -19.41 10.98
CA TYR A 246 3.39 -18.18 10.43
C TYR A 246 4.24 -18.50 9.20
N LEU A 247 5.14 -19.48 9.30
CA LEU A 247 6.00 -19.91 8.20
C LEU A 247 5.22 -20.39 6.97
N ALA A 248 4.06 -21.01 7.18
CA ALA A 248 3.22 -21.44 6.06
C ALA A 248 2.62 -20.24 5.32
N TRP A 249 2.24 -19.18 6.04
CA TRP A 249 1.85 -17.90 5.44
C TRP A 249 3.01 -17.26 4.68
N GLU A 250 4.21 -17.21 5.27
CA GLU A 250 5.40 -16.66 4.60
C GLU A 250 5.72 -17.39 3.29
N HIS A 251 5.74 -18.72 3.31
CA HIS A 251 5.99 -19.51 2.11
C HIS A 251 4.94 -19.28 1.03
N HIS A 252 3.65 -19.24 1.41
CA HIS A 252 2.59 -18.97 0.44
C HIS A 252 2.74 -17.58 -0.17
N THR A 253 2.95 -16.55 0.65
CA THR A 253 3.15 -15.18 0.19
C THR A 253 4.38 -15.04 -0.71
N ALA A 254 5.49 -15.74 -0.40
CA ALA A 254 6.67 -15.78 -1.25
C ALA A 254 6.37 -16.43 -2.61
N LEU A 255 5.63 -17.54 -2.65
CA LEU A 255 5.21 -18.18 -3.90
C LEU A 255 4.28 -17.27 -4.73
N THR A 256 3.31 -16.61 -4.09
CA THR A 256 2.47 -15.60 -4.75
C THR A 256 3.32 -14.46 -5.33
N ALA A 257 4.31 -13.97 -4.59
CA ALA A 257 5.22 -12.94 -5.09
C ALA A 257 6.03 -13.43 -6.30
N CYS A 258 6.58 -14.65 -6.26
CA CYS A 258 7.28 -15.26 -7.39
C CYS A 258 6.38 -15.39 -8.64
N ALA A 259 5.13 -15.81 -8.47
CA ALA A 259 4.18 -15.88 -9.58
C ALA A 259 3.90 -14.50 -10.18
N LEU A 260 3.69 -13.47 -9.35
CA LEU A 260 3.50 -12.10 -9.80
C LEU A 260 4.77 -11.52 -10.47
N TRP A 261 5.96 -11.94 -10.05
CA TRP A 261 7.21 -11.59 -10.73
C TRP A 261 7.28 -12.20 -12.12
N PHE A 262 7.00 -13.51 -12.25
CA PHE A 262 6.94 -14.17 -13.55
C PHE A 262 5.92 -13.52 -14.49
N ILE A 263 4.74 -13.17 -13.97
CA ILE A 263 3.72 -12.44 -14.73
C ILE A 263 4.26 -11.08 -15.18
N ALA A 264 4.89 -10.32 -14.26
CA ALA A 264 5.42 -9.00 -14.55
C ALA A 264 6.52 -9.05 -15.62
N THR A 265 7.45 -10.00 -15.54
CA THR A 265 8.48 -10.19 -16.57
C THR A 265 7.88 -10.62 -17.91
N THR A 266 6.90 -11.52 -17.90
CA THR A 266 6.18 -11.95 -19.12
C THR A 266 5.50 -10.77 -19.81
N LYS A 267 4.83 -9.88 -19.06
CA LYS A 267 4.23 -8.65 -19.62
C LYS A 267 5.30 -7.73 -20.21
N LEU A 268 6.44 -7.60 -19.54
CA LEU A 268 7.53 -6.75 -19.99
C LEU A 268 8.14 -7.27 -21.30
N ASP A 269 8.39 -8.56 -21.40
CA ASP A 269 8.95 -9.18 -22.60
C ASP A 269 7.94 -9.16 -23.75
N TRP A 270 6.67 -9.47 -23.47
CA TRP A 270 5.58 -9.34 -24.46
C TRP A 270 5.47 -7.92 -25.02
N ALA A 271 5.60 -6.90 -24.16
CA ALA A 271 5.54 -5.51 -24.61
C ALA A 271 6.71 -5.09 -25.51
N LYS A 272 7.86 -5.79 -25.44
CA LYS A 272 9.02 -5.56 -26.31
C LYS A 272 8.92 -6.33 -27.62
N ASP A 273 8.48 -7.59 -27.55
CA ASP A 273 8.55 -8.52 -28.68
C ASP A 273 7.30 -8.49 -29.56
N CYS A 274 6.15 -8.14 -29.00
CA CYS A 274 4.87 -8.11 -29.73
C CYS A 274 4.46 -6.66 -30.03
N LEU A 275 4.86 -6.17 -31.20
CA LEU A 275 4.40 -4.88 -31.72
C LEU A 275 2.88 -4.88 -31.89
N ARG A 276 2.24 -3.81 -31.43
CA ARG A 276 0.79 -3.60 -31.57
C ARG A 276 0.49 -3.08 -32.96
N ASP A 277 -0.56 -3.62 -33.58
CA ASP A 277 -1.01 -3.21 -34.91
C ASP A 277 -1.68 -1.81 -34.86
N PRO A 278 -1.05 -0.78 -35.46
CA PRO A 278 -1.60 0.57 -35.47
C PRO A 278 -2.84 0.69 -36.37
N GLU A 279 -2.95 -0.13 -37.42
CA GLU A 279 -4.13 -0.12 -38.31
C GLU A 279 -5.34 -0.66 -37.56
N LEU A 280 -5.17 -1.72 -36.76
CA LEU A 280 -6.23 -2.26 -35.93
C LEU A 280 -6.69 -1.24 -34.86
N ALA A 281 -5.77 -0.52 -34.24
CA ALA A 281 -6.12 0.56 -33.29
C ALA A 281 -6.97 1.64 -33.97
N GLN A 282 -6.58 2.05 -35.19
CA GLN A 282 -7.32 3.02 -35.99
C GLN A 282 -8.71 2.50 -36.39
N GLN A 283 -8.81 1.25 -36.85
CA GLN A 283 -10.07 0.61 -37.23
C GLN A 283 -11.05 0.50 -36.06
N LEU A 284 -10.53 0.27 -34.85
CA LEU A 284 -11.34 0.19 -33.64
C LEU A 284 -11.60 1.56 -32.98
N GLU A 285 -11.06 2.65 -33.55
CA GLU A 285 -11.18 4.01 -33.02
C GLU A 285 -10.72 4.13 -31.55
N ILE A 286 -9.62 3.44 -31.21
CA ILE A 286 -9.02 3.48 -29.88
C ILE A 286 -7.58 4.01 -29.93
N GLU A 287 -7.16 4.65 -28.85
CA GLU A 287 -5.81 5.23 -28.74
C GLU A 287 -4.70 4.18 -28.64
N ALA A 288 -4.98 3.05 -27.98
CA ALA A 288 -4.02 1.98 -27.78
C ALA A 288 -4.72 0.63 -27.63
N LEU A 289 -4.20 -0.40 -28.31
CA LEU A 289 -4.61 -1.78 -28.08
C LEU A 289 -4.20 -2.25 -26.67
N PRO A 290 -5.03 -3.06 -25.99
CA PRO A 290 -4.82 -3.43 -24.60
C PRO A 290 -3.47 -4.11 -24.32
N ALA A 291 -3.06 -4.07 -23.05
CA ALA A 291 -1.89 -4.80 -22.58
C ALA A 291 -2.19 -6.30 -22.45
N LEU A 292 -1.13 -7.10 -22.39
CA LEU A 292 -1.26 -8.46 -21.88
C LEU A 292 -1.63 -8.39 -20.39
N SER A 293 -2.85 -8.81 -20.04
CA SER A 293 -3.34 -8.77 -18.66
C SER A 293 -2.82 -9.95 -17.83
N THR A 294 -2.96 -9.85 -16.51
CA THR A 294 -2.62 -10.96 -15.60
C THR A 294 -3.47 -12.20 -15.90
N ALA A 295 -4.77 -11.98 -16.19
CA ALA A 295 -5.68 -13.05 -16.57
C ALA A 295 -5.29 -13.72 -17.89
N ASN A 296 -4.83 -12.97 -18.90
CA ASN A 296 -4.36 -13.57 -20.16
C ASN A 296 -3.18 -14.51 -19.92
N ILE A 297 -2.21 -14.11 -19.09
CA ILE A 297 -1.06 -14.97 -18.76
C ILE A 297 -1.51 -16.22 -18.02
N ARG A 298 -2.47 -16.11 -17.09
CA ARG A 298 -3.05 -17.28 -16.42
C ARG A 298 -3.68 -18.25 -17.42
N GLU A 299 -4.44 -17.76 -18.40
CA GLU A 299 -5.04 -18.60 -19.43
C GLU A 299 -3.99 -19.24 -20.35
N MET A 300 -2.95 -18.50 -20.74
CA MET A 300 -1.82 -19.05 -21.49
C MET A 300 -1.10 -20.17 -20.71
N LEU A 301 -0.87 -19.97 -19.41
CA LEU A 301 -0.26 -20.99 -18.56
C LEU A 301 -1.14 -22.23 -18.44
N ARG A 302 -2.47 -22.08 -18.30
CA ARG A 302 -3.41 -23.22 -18.27
C ARG A 302 -3.39 -24.02 -19.58
N ALA A 303 -3.18 -23.36 -20.70
CA ALA A 303 -3.08 -24.02 -22.00
C ALA A 303 -1.79 -24.82 -22.16
N VAL A 304 -0.66 -24.32 -21.65
CA VAL A 304 0.66 -24.97 -21.78
C VAL A 304 0.94 -25.98 -20.66
N PHE A 305 0.41 -25.74 -19.46
CA PHE A 305 0.49 -26.62 -18.29
C PHE A 305 -0.92 -27.11 -17.91
N PRO A 306 -1.48 -28.09 -18.64
CA PRO A 306 -2.81 -28.59 -18.34
C PRO A 306 -2.83 -29.15 -16.91
N LEU A 307 -3.77 -28.67 -16.10
CA LEU A 307 -4.04 -29.25 -14.80
C LEU A 307 -4.43 -30.73 -14.98
N PRO A 308 -3.99 -31.63 -14.09
CA PRO A 308 -4.38 -33.04 -14.17
C PRO A 308 -5.92 -33.17 -14.19
N GLN A 309 -6.47 -33.66 -15.30
CA GLN A 309 -7.88 -34.01 -15.40
C GLN A 309 -8.04 -35.42 -14.87
N LEU A 310 -8.50 -35.53 -13.63
CA LEU A 310 -8.74 -36.82 -13.00
C LEU A 310 -9.96 -37.47 -13.63
N SER A 311 -9.84 -38.73 -14.01
CA SER A 311 -10.99 -39.59 -14.27
C SER A 311 -11.86 -39.73 -12.99
N PRO A 312 -13.13 -40.15 -13.10
CA PRO A 312 -13.98 -40.39 -11.93
C PRO A 312 -13.33 -41.32 -10.88
N GLU A 313 -12.59 -42.33 -11.33
CA GLU A 313 -11.89 -43.29 -10.47
C GLU A 313 -10.67 -42.68 -9.75
N GLU A 314 -9.86 -41.89 -10.46
CA GLU A 314 -8.74 -41.16 -9.86
C GLU A 314 -9.23 -40.10 -8.86
N ALA A 315 -10.32 -39.41 -9.20
CA ALA A 315 -10.96 -38.46 -8.30
C ALA A 315 -11.48 -39.15 -7.04
N GLN A 316 -12.15 -40.30 -7.16
CA GLN A 316 -12.57 -41.12 -6.02
C GLN A 316 -11.37 -41.54 -5.17
N THR A 317 -10.30 -42.03 -5.79
CA THR A 317 -9.09 -42.46 -5.09
C THR A 317 -8.45 -41.31 -4.32
N GLN A 318 -8.39 -40.12 -4.92
CA GLN A 318 -7.85 -38.93 -4.29
C GLN A 318 -8.73 -38.45 -3.12
N VAL A 319 -10.06 -38.47 -3.28
CA VAL A 319 -11.00 -38.16 -2.19
C VAL A 319 -10.83 -39.15 -1.04
N VAL A 320 -10.78 -40.45 -1.32
CA VAL A 320 -10.55 -41.49 -0.30
C VAL A 320 -9.22 -41.26 0.42
N LYS A 321 -8.13 -41.01 -0.31
CA LYS A 321 -6.82 -40.69 0.26
C LYS A 321 -6.89 -39.48 1.20
N HIS A 322 -7.56 -38.41 0.79
CA HIS A 322 -7.74 -37.22 1.63
C HIS A 322 -8.57 -37.50 2.88
N LEU A 323 -9.68 -38.23 2.76
CA LEU A 323 -10.52 -38.62 3.89
C LEU A 323 -9.75 -39.50 4.88
N VAL A 324 -8.99 -40.49 4.40
CA VAL A 324 -8.14 -41.35 5.25
C VAL A 324 -7.07 -40.52 5.97
N ASN A 325 -6.39 -39.62 5.27
CA ASN A 325 -5.37 -38.75 5.88
C ASN A 325 -5.98 -37.83 6.95
N ARG A 326 -7.16 -37.24 6.68
CA ARG A 326 -7.88 -36.40 7.65
C ARG A 326 -8.32 -37.22 8.87
N SER A 327 -8.81 -38.45 8.66
CA SER A 327 -9.16 -39.38 9.74
C SER A 327 -7.95 -39.76 10.59
N ARG A 328 -6.80 -40.05 9.96
CA ARG A 328 -5.52 -40.34 10.66
C ARG A 328 -5.06 -39.15 11.49
N SER A 329 -5.13 -37.93 10.95
CA SER A 329 -4.81 -36.69 11.67
C SER A 329 -5.74 -36.47 12.86
N THR A 330 -7.04 -36.67 12.70
CA THR A 330 -8.02 -36.60 13.80
C THR A 330 -7.76 -37.64 14.88
N ALA A 331 -7.49 -38.90 14.51
CA ALA A 331 -7.15 -39.96 15.47
C ALA A 331 -5.88 -39.63 16.27
N SER A 332 -4.84 -39.09 15.61
CA SER A 332 -3.63 -38.61 16.29
C SER A 332 -3.95 -37.50 17.32
N ARG A 333 -4.74 -36.48 16.93
CA ARG A 333 -5.15 -35.40 17.84
C ARG A 333 -5.96 -35.91 19.03
N LEU A 334 -6.89 -36.83 18.80
CA LEU A 334 -7.70 -37.44 19.88
C LEU A 334 -6.84 -38.24 20.85
N ARG A 335 -5.83 -38.98 20.36
CA ARG A 335 -4.86 -39.68 21.23
C ARG A 335 -4.10 -38.70 22.13
N HIS A 336 -3.56 -37.61 21.58
CA HIS A 336 -2.90 -36.58 22.38
C HIS A 336 -3.85 -35.95 23.41
N ARG A 337 -5.11 -35.72 23.04
CA ARG A 337 -6.11 -35.14 23.95
C ARG A 337 -6.52 -36.10 25.07
N HIS A 338 -6.55 -37.41 24.81
CA HIS A 338 -6.79 -38.42 25.83
C HIS A 338 -5.60 -38.56 26.77
N MET A 339 -4.37 -38.60 26.25
CA MET A 339 -3.14 -38.65 27.07
C MET A 339 -3.04 -37.44 28.00
N ALA A 340 -3.29 -36.23 27.48
CA ALA A 340 -3.27 -35.01 28.29
C ALA A 340 -4.39 -34.93 29.36
N LYS A 341 -5.46 -35.75 29.24
CA LYS A 341 -6.53 -35.86 30.24
C LYS A 341 -6.26 -36.92 31.31
N THR A 342 -5.38 -37.88 31.04
CA THR A 342 -4.97 -38.91 32.00
C THR A 342 -3.80 -38.47 32.89
N ASP A 343 -3.06 -37.43 32.49
CA ASP A 343 -1.95 -36.85 33.27
C ASP A 343 -2.39 -35.68 34.19
N THR A 344 -3.70 -35.41 34.28
CA THR A 344 -4.37 -34.50 35.24
C THR A 344 -5.29 -35.30 36.13
#